data_AF-A0A2G9ND44-F1
#
_entry.id   AF-A0A2G9ND44-F1
#
_cell.length_a   1.000
_cell.length_b   1.000
_cell.length_c   1.000
_cell.angle_alpha   90.00
_cell.angle_beta   90.00
_cell.angle_gamma   90.00
#
_symmetry.space_group_name_H-M   'P 1'
#
loop_
_entity.id
_entity.type
_entity.pdbx_description
1 polymer ?
#
loop_
_entity_poly.entity_id
_entity_poly.type
_entity_poly.pdbx_seq_one_letter_code
_entity_poly.pdbx_strand_id
1 'polypeptide(L)'
;TNKQEGDIAGTKMLKYSKYLIAEISKSRKIIKNEFVYDKGKTSKLHIISKKIPTIIINGPPIKMIQALENFRKKHDKVMIKKGRAYVETKNDKNAKETINGLLKERKKDTKGMGITKVVLK
;
A
#
# COMPACT_ATOMS: atom_id res chain seq x y z
N THR A 1 -26.96 -12.76 -18.52
CA THR A 1 -26.69 -11.32 -18.77
C THR A 1 -25.29 -11.18 -19.32
N ASN A 2 -25.16 -10.92 -20.63
CA ASN A 2 -23.90 -10.80 -21.37
C ASN A 2 -23.12 -9.53 -20.96
N LYS A 3 -22.52 -9.54 -19.77
CA LYS A 3 -21.49 -8.56 -19.43
C LYS A 3 -20.25 -8.92 -20.25
N GLN A 4 -19.93 -8.10 -21.25
CA GLN A 4 -18.73 -8.25 -22.07
C GLN A 4 -17.52 -8.43 -21.16
N GLU A 5 -16.68 -9.43 -21.43
CA GLU A 5 -15.54 -9.80 -20.59
C GLU A 5 -14.59 -8.61 -20.27
N GLY A 6 -14.56 -7.61 -21.17
CA GLY A 6 -13.83 -6.36 -20.98
C GLY A 6 -14.32 -5.51 -19.80
N ASP A 7 -15.63 -5.42 -19.55
CA ASP A 7 -16.16 -4.65 -18.41
C ASP A 7 -15.78 -5.27 -17.06
N ILE A 8 -15.75 -6.60 -17.01
CA ILE A 8 -15.37 -7.36 -15.82
C ILE A 8 -13.85 -7.20 -15.57
N ALA A 9 -13.03 -7.29 -16.61
CA ALA A 9 -11.58 -7.12 -16.52
C ALA A 9 -11.20 -5.68 -16.11
N GLY A 10 -11.81 -4.67 -16.74
CA GLY A 10 -11.60 -3.26 -16.42
C GLY A 10 -11.97 -2.93 -14.98
N THR A 11 -13.12 -3.43 -14.50
CA THR A 11 -13.56 -3.22 -13.11
C THR A 11 -12.59 -3.84 -12.09
N LYS A 12 -12.08 -5.05 -12.35
CA LYS A 12 -11.08 -5.69 -11.46
C LYS A 12 -9.77 -4.90 -11.41
N MET A 13 -9.29 -4.42 -12.57
CA MET A 13 -8.08 -3.62 -12.64
C MET A 13 -8.22 -2.26 -11.96
N LEU A 14 -9.37 -1.61 -12.11
CA LEU A 14 -9.67 -0.36 -11.41
C LEU A 14 -9.75 -0.56 -9.89
N LYS A 15 -10.34 -1.68 -9.44
CA LYS A 15 -10.35 -2.02 -8.01
C LYS A 15 -8.93 -2.24 -7.48
N TYR A 16 -8.11 -2.97 -8.23
CA TYR A 16 -6.72 -3.21 -7.85
C TYR A 16 -5.88 -1.92 -7.86
N SER A 17 -6.07 -1.02 -8.83
CA SER A 17 -5.35 0.25 -8.89
C SER A 17 -5.68 1.13 -7.69
N LYS A 18 -6.96 1.21 -7.29
CA LYS A 18 -7.40 1.90 -6.06
C LYS A 18 -6.77 1.30 -4.81
N TYR A 19 -6.74 -0.04 -4.71
CA TYR A 19 -6.09 -0.74 -3.61
C TYR A 19 -4.59 -0.40 -3.54
N LEU A 20 -3.90 -0.47 -4.68
CA LEU A 20 -2.47 -0.18 -4.75
C LEU A 20 -2.16 1.28 -4.38
N ILE A 21 -2.96 2.23 -4.85
CA ILE A 21 -2.83 3.65 -4.46
C ILE A 21 -3.01 3.81 -2.95
N ALA A 22 -4.00 3.15 -2.34
CA ALA A 22 -4.24 3.21 -0.90
C ALA A 22 -3.04 2.65 -0.12
N GLU A 23 -2.45 1.53 -0.53
CA GLU A 23 -1.26 0.98 0.13
C GLU A 23 -0.03 1.88 -0.03
N ILE A 24 0.21 2.45 -1.23
CA ILE A 24 1.32 3.39 -1.45
C ILE A 24 1.13 4.65 -0.60
N SER A 25 -0.11 5.13 -0.45
CA SER A 25 -0.43 6.34 0.31
C SER A 25 -0.02 6.29 1.79
N LYS A 26 0.12 5.08 2.36
CA LYS A 26 0.55 4.87 3.75
C LYS A 26 2.02 5.27 3.98
N SER A 27 2.84 5.24 2.93
CA SER A 27 4.28 5.52 3.02
C SER A 27 4.72 6.68 2.13
N ARG A 28 3.89 7.12 1.18
CA ARG A 28 4.22 8.17 0.22
C ARG A 28 3.04 9.10 0.01
N LYS A 29 3.33 10.39 -0.23
CA LYS A 29 2.30 11.37 -0.54
C LYS A 29 1.99 11.28 -2.03
N ILE A 30 0.83 10.76 -2.39
CA ILE A 30 0.36 10.77 -3.78
C ILE A 30 -0.04 12.20 -4.14
N ILE A 31 0.59 12.77 -5.17
CA ILE A 31 0.25 14.10 -5.71
C ILE A 31 -0.82 13.94 -6.78
N LYS A 32 -0.60 13.01 -7.70
CA LYS A 32 -1.52 12.72 -8.81
C LYS A 32 -1.42 11.24 -9.16
N ASN A 33 -2.52 10.67 -9.61
CA ASN A 33 -2.55 9.34 -10.20
C ASN A 33 -3.53 9.32 -11.37
N GLU A 34 -3.30 8.43 -12.32
CA GLU A 34 -4.13 8.26 -13.49
C GLU A 34 -4.19 6.79 -13.87
N PHE A 35 -5.39 6.31 -14.16
CA PHE A 35 -5.65 4.93 -14.57
C PHE A 35 -6.15 4.92 -16.01
N VAL A 36 -5.44 4.20 -16.87
CA VAL A 36 -5.75 4.07 -18.29
C VAL A 36 -6.04 2.60 -18.57
N TYR A 37 -7.27 2.30 -19.02
CA TYR A 37 -7.68 0.95 -19.40
C TYR A 37 -7.65 0.79 -20.92
N ASP A 38 -6.90 -0.20 -21.41
CA ASP A 38 -6.65 -0.41 -22.83
C ASP A 38 -7.63 -1.43 -23.44
N LYS A 39 -8.91 -1.37 -23.03
CA LYS A 39 -10.04 -2.20 -23.52
C LYS A 39 -9.70 -3.69 -23.77
N GLY A 40 -8.94 -4.30 -22.86
CA GLY A 40 -8.48 -5.68 -22.98
C GLY A 40 -8.11 -6.30 -21.64
N LYS A 41 -7.00 -7.05 -21.59
CA LYS A 41 -6.51 -7.70 -20.35
C LYS A 41 -5.38 -6.92 -19.68
N THR A 42 -5.22 -5.65 -20.02
CA THR A 42 -4.15 -4.77 -19.51
C THR A 42 -4.67 -3.39 -19.14
N SER A 43 -4.00 -2.77 -18.18
CA SER A 43 -4.20 -1.37 -17.80
C SER A 43 -2.87 -0.76 -17.40
N LYS A 44 -2.81 0.58 -17.46
CA LYS A 44 -1.67 1.37 -16.99
C LYS A 44 -2.12 2.21 -15.81
N LEU A 45 -1.27 2.27 -14.79
CA LEU A 45 -1.45 3.14 -13.63
C LEU A 45 -0.24 4.05 -13.54
N HIS A 46 -0.47 5.34 -13.74
CA HIS A 46 0.53 6.38 -13.59
C HIS A 46 0.40 7.00 -12.20
N ILE A 47 1.51 7.15 -11.47
CA ILE A 47 1.52 7.69 -10.12
C ILE A 47 2.63 8.73 -10.00
N ILE A 48 2.27 9.95 -9.64
CA ILE A 48 3.18 11.00 -9.20
C ILE A 48 3.12 11.04 -7.68
N SER A 49 4.24 10.75 -7.02
CA SER A 49 4.33 10.71 -5.56
C SER A 49 5.54 11.46 -5.04
N LYS A 50 5.40 12.05 -3.85
CA LYS A 50 6.48 12.65 -3.07
C LYS A 50 6.84 11.74 -1.90
N LYS A 51 8.12 11.65 -1.60
CA LYS A 51 8.65 10.96 -0.42
C LYS A 51 8.12 11.67 0.83
N ILE A 52 7.51 10.91 1.74
CA ILE A 52 7.23 11.38 3.10
C ILE A 52 8.48 11.04 3.91
N PRO A 53 9.15 12.00 4.57
CA PRO A 53 10.41 11.75 5.27
C PRO A 53 10.23 10.82 6.48
N THR A 54 9.06 10.85 7.12
CA THR A 54 8.77 10.10 8.35
C THR A 54 7.47 9.32 8.19
N ILE A 55 7.48 8.04 8.53
CA ILE A 55 6.28 7.18 8.58
C ILE A 55 5.92 6.95 10.04
N ILE A 56 4.62 7.02 10.34
CA ILE A 56 4.07 6.69 11.66
C ILE A 56 3.61 5.23 11.63
N ILE A 57 4.23 4.39 12.44
CA ILE A 57 3.84 3.00 12.66
C ILE A 57 2.90 2.95 13.85
N ASN A 58 1.68 2.48 13.63
CA ASN A 58 0.69 2.31 14.69
C ASN A 58 0.96 1.03 15.46
N GLY A 59 1.09 1.16 16.78
CA GLY A 59 1.30 0.07 17.71
C GLY A 59 0.02 -0.37 18.45
N PRO A 60 0.21 -1.27 19.43
CA PRO A 60 -0.89 -1.78 20.26
C PRO A 60 -1.44 -0.70 21.22
N PRO A 61 -2.66 -0.88 21.74
CA PRO A 61 -3.18 -0.10 22.86
C PRO A 61 -2.33 -0.26 24.13
N ILE A 62 -2.28 0.77 24.97
CA ILE A 62 -1.50 0.75 26.22
C ILE A 62 -1.94 -0.40 27.15
N LYS A 63 -3.22 -0.75 27.12
CA LYS A 63 -3.81 -1.82 27.94
C LYS A 63 -3.23 -3.21 27.65
N MET A 64 -2.64 -3.41 26.46
CA MET A 64 -2.04 -4.69 26.07
C MET A 64 -0.56 -4.72 26.42
N ILE A 65 -0.25 -4.91 27.71
CA ILE A 65 1.10 -4.78 28.28
C ILE A 65 2.14 -5.61 27.52
N GLN A 66 1.87 -6.90 27.30
CA GLN A 66 2.83 -7.80 26.65
C GLN A 66 3.07 -7.46 25.17
N ALA A 67 2.02 -7.02 24.46
CA ALA A 67 2.17 -6.55 23.09
C ALA A 67 2.92 -5.22 23.03
N LEU A 68 2.70 -4.33 24.00
CA LEU A 68 3.38 -3.05 24.13
C LEU A 68 4.88 -3.23 24.41
N GLU A 69 5.25 -4.16 25.29
CA GLU A 69 6.65 -4.50 25.56
C GLU A 69 7.35 -5.05 24.32
N ASN A 70 6.72 -5.97 23.61
CA ASN A 70 7.28 -6.50 22.36
C ASN A 70 7.42 -5.41 21.29
N PHE A 71 6.50 -4.44 21.26
CA PHE A 71 6.58 -3.29 20.36
C PHE A 71 7.73 -2.34 20.73
N ARG A 72 7.93 -2.08 22.03
CA ARG A 72 9.07 -1.29 22.55
C ARG A 72 10.42 -1.96 22.30
N LYS A 73 10.52 -3.29 22.42
CA LYS A 73 11.76 -4.03 22.12
C LYS A 73 12.17 -3.95 20.65
N LYS A 74 11.21 -3.79 19.74
CA LYS A 74 11.46 -3.71 18.29
C LYS A 74 11.72 -2.28 17.79
N HIS A 75 11.38 -1.28 18.60
CA HIS A 75 11.40 0.12 18.18
C HIS A 75 11.88 1.02 19.31
N ASP A 76 13.01 1.71 19.10
CA ASP A 76 13.66 2.48 20.17
C ASP A 76 12.87 3.72 20.61
N LYS A 77 12.12 4.36 19.69
CA LYS A 77 11.43 5.64 19.93
C LYS A 77 9.90 5.49 19.86
N VAL A 78 9.33 4.80 20.85
CA VAL A 78 7.87 4.65 20.98
C VAL A 78 7.25 5.87 21.68
N MET A 79 6.32 6.53 21.01
CA MET A 79 5.46 7.59 21.55
C MET A 79 4.08 7.04 21.89
N ILE A 80 3.41 7.61 22.88
CA ILE A 80 2.04 7.24 23.24
C ILE A 80 1.12 8.41 22.91
N LYS A 81 0.11 8.19 22.07
CA LYS A 81 -0.88 9.21 21.70
C LYS A 81 -2.28 8.60 21.78
N LYS A 82 -3.27 9.30 22.34
CA LYS A 82 -4.67 8.83 22.39
C LYS A 82 -4.85 7.35 22.86
N GLY A 83 -4.08 6.92 23.85
CA GLY A 83 -4.20 5.55 24.39
C GLY A 83 -3.53 4.43 23.59
N ARG A 84 -2.74 4.75 22.56
CA ARG A 84 -2.02 3.77 21.72
C ARG A 84 -0.55 4.13 21.54
N ALA A 85 0.28 3.12 21.30
CA ALA A 85 1.68 3.29 20.93
C ALA A 85 1.84 3.68 19.46
N TYR A 86 2.84 4.51 19.16
CA TYR A 86 3.22 4.97 17.83
C TYR A 86 4.73 5.03 17.74
N VAL A 87 5.30 4.79 16.56
CA VAL A 87 6.74 4.98 16.30
C VAL A 87 6.89 5.81 15.06
N GLU A 88 7.78 6.80 15.11
CA GLU A 88 8.21 7.53 13.93
C GLU A 88 9.48 6.88 13.36
N THR A 89 9.40 6.41 12.12
CA THR A 89 10.52 5.79 11.41
C THR A 89 10.86 6.64 10.19
N LYS A 90 12.16 6.83 9.93
CA LYS A 90 12.63 7.47 8.70
C LYS A 90 12.29 6.58 7.51
N ASN A 91 11.71 7.19 6.49
CA ASN A 91 11.41 6.50 5.26
C ASN A 91 12.54 6.76 4.28
N ASP A 92 13.48 5.83 4.12
CA ASP A 92 14.60 6.03 3.20
C ASP A 92 14.32 5.51 1.78
N LYS A 93 13.30 4.67 1.62
CA LYS A 93 13.02 3.95 0.38
C LYS A 93 12.59 4.88 -0.78
N ASN A 94 13.13 4.61 -1.96
CA ASN A 94 12.70 5.28 -3.20
C ASN A 94 11.34 4.73 -3.71
N ALA A 95 10.78 5.33 -4.77
CA ALA A 95 9.43 4.97 -5.25
C ALA A 95 9.36 3.52 -5.71
N LYS A 96 10.37 3.12 -6.47
CA LYS A 96 10.51 1.79 -7.05
C LYS A 96 10.65 0.72 -5.97
N GLU A 97 11.48 0.95 -4.96
CA GLU A 97 11.66 0.07 -3.80
C GLU A 97 10.38 -0.07 -2.98
N THR A 98 9.68 1.05 -2.75
CA THR A 98 8.41 1.04 -2.01
C THR A 98 7.39 0.14 -2.72
N ILE A 99 7.22 0.34 -4.04
CA ILE A 99 6.24 -0.42 -4.82
C ILE A 99 6.67 -1.89 -4.95
N ASN A 100 7.95 -2.17 -5.21
CA ASN A 100 8.45 -3.54 -5.29
C ASN A 100 8.30 -4.30 -3.97
N GLY A 101 8.52 -3.63 -2.83
CA GLY A 101 8.27 -4.20 -1.51
C GLY A 101 6.81 -4.56 -1.33
N LEU A 102 5.90 -3.62 -1.63
CA LEU A 102 4.46 -3.85 -1.56
C LEU A 102 4.00 -5.01 -2.46
N LEU A 103 4.49 -5.09 -3.70
CA LEU A 103 4.14 -6.17 -4.63
C LEU A 103 4.62 -7.55 -4.14
N LYS A 104 5.74 -7.61 -3.40
CA LYS A 104 6.24 -8.86 -2.78
C LYS A 104 5.41 -9.24 -1.56
N GLU A 105 5.19 -8.31 -0.64
CA GLU A 105 4.44 -8.53 0.60
C GLU A 105 2.97 -8.89 0.34
N ARG A 106 2.35 -8.20 -0.62
CA ARG A 106 0.92 -8.31 -0.95
C ARG A 106 0.63 -9.24 -2.14
N LYS A 107 1.58 -10.08 -2.54
CA LYS A 107 1.44 -10.98 -3.69
C LYS A 107 0.20 -11.87 -3.62
N LYS A 108 -0.20 -12.30 -2.40
CA LYS A 108 -1.42 -13.08 -2.17
C LYS A 108 -2.68 -12.27 -2.49
N ASP A 109 -2.73 -11.02 -2.04
CA ASP A 109 -3.86 -10.12 -2.27
C ASP A 109 -3.99 -9.77 -3.76
N THR A 110 -2.87 -9.50 -4.44
CA THR A 110 -2.83 -9.27 -5.89
C THR A 110 -3.40 -10.45 -6.67
N LYS A 111 -3.00 -11.69 -6.33
CA LYS A 111 -3.54 -12.91 -6.95
C LYS A 111 -5.02 -13.11 -6.62
N GLY A 112 -5.43 -12.84 -5.38
CA GLY A 112 -6.83 -12.93 -4.95
C GLY A 112 -7.76 -11.99 -5.70
N MET A 113 -7.27 -10.86 -6.21
CA MET A 113 -8.02 -9.95 -7.07
C MET A 113 -8.04 -10.35 -8.55
N GLY A 114 -7.41 -11.47 -8.91
CA GLY A 114 -7.33 -11.95 -10.30
C GLY A 114 -6.31 -11.23 -11.17
N ILE A 115 -5.36 -10.50 -10.56
CA ILE A 115 -4.26 -9.85 -11.28
C ILE A 115 -3.08 -10.83 -11.38
N THR A 116 -2.71 -11.18 -12.61
CA THR A 116 -1.65 -12.18 -12.88
C THR A 116 -0.25 -11.57 -12.86
N LYS A 117 -0.10 -10.35 -13.36
CA LYS A 117 1.21 -9.69 -13.51
C LYS A 117 1.09 -8.19 -13.31
N VAL A 118 2.06 -7.63 -12.60
CA VAL A 118 2.28 -6.18 -12.48
C VAL A 118 3.71 -5.92 -12.92
N VAL A 119 3.89 -4.97 -13.85
CA VAL A 119 5.20 -4.57 -14.34
C VAL A 119 5.38 -3.09 -14.04
N LEU A 120 6.44 -2.76 -13.30
CA LEU A 120 6.84 -1.38 -13.08
C LEU A 120 7.74 -0.95 -14.25
N LYS A 121 7.39 0.15 -14.91
CA LYS A 121 8.23 0.81 -15.91
C LYS A 121 8.84 2.06 -15.29
#